data_AF-A0A8C4VU05-F1
#
_entry.id   AF-A0A8C4VU05-F1
#
_cell.length_a   1.000
_cell.length_b   1.000
_cell.length_c   1.000
_cell.angle_alpha   90.00
_cell.angle_beta   90.00
_cell.angle_gamma   90.00
#
_symmetry.space_group_name_H-M   'P 1'
#
loop_
_entity.id
_entity.type
_entity.pdbx_description
1 polymer ?
#
loop_
_entity_poly.entity_id
_entity_poly.type
_entity_poly.pdbx_seq_one_letter_code
_entity_poly.pdbx_strand_id
1 'polypeptide(L)'
;MLFFLTTFYYHTVNGLQPPIKVMTLGRILVRKWIHLSVQVHHTKISFFVDGLEDDNTAFDSRILGGPIADLAADGALQIGQSFSGLEQFVGRMQDFRLYQVALTNRDILEVFSGEFPHLHTQSECRCPGSHPRVHPLVQRYCIPNGADDTTNNRVLRLNPEAHSLCYINDNDIGTSWISSLFIDTAHLDHGVTITIDLQNGQYQVMRRLCFSCLFVSGA
;
A
#
# COMPACT_ATOMS: atom_id res chain seq x y z
N MET A 1 5.21 -1.00 33.72
CA MET A 1 4.69 -1.29 32.37
C MET A 1 3.70 -0.19 32.04
N LEU A 2 4.09 0.78 31.21
CA LEU A 2 3.23 1.90 30.83
C LEU A 2 2.32 1.42 29.71
N PHE A 3 1.01 1.46 29.94
CA PHE A 3 0.00 1.22 28.92
C PHE A 3 -0.17 2.52 28.14
N PHE A 4 0.32 2.57 26.90
CA PHE A 4 0.02 3.68 26.01
C PHE A 4 -1.26 3.37 25.23
N LEU A 5 -2.26 4.23 25.42
CA LEU A 5 -3.55 4.16 24.74
C LEU A 5 -3.61 5.31 23.73
N THR A 6 -3.60 4.98 22.44
CA THR A 6 -3.96 5.97 21.42
C THR A 6 -5.47 5.97 21.30
N THR A 7 -6.09 7.13 21.52
CA THR A 7 -7.54 7.29 21.47
C THR A 7 -7.90 8.21 20.30
N PHE A 8 -8.76 7.74 19.41
CA PHE A 8 -9.25 8.48 18.25
C PHE A 8 -10.71 8.84 18.45
N TYR A 9 -10.98 10.15 18.56
CA TYR A 9 -12.32 10.71 18.66
C TYR A 9 -12.76 11.21 17.29
N TYR A 10 -14.02 10.96 16.94
CA TYR A 10 -14.56 11.37 15.64
C TYR A 10 -16.06 11.63 15.70
N HIS A 11 -16.53 12.47 14.79
CA HIS A 11 -17.93 12.74 14.56
C HIS A 11 -18.43 12.02 13.30
N THR A 12 -19.69 11.61 13.33
CA THR A 12 -20.45 11.27 12.13
C THR A 12 -21.60 12.27 11.98
N VAL A 13 -22.40 12.13 10.94
CA VAL A 13 -23.64 12.92 10.76
C VAL A 13 -24.60 12.81 11.94
N ASN A 14 -24.49 11.74 12.74
CA ASN A 14 -25.32 11.49 13.92
C ASN A 14 -24.68 12.02 15.22
N GLY A 15 -23.56 12.75 15.14
CA GLY A 15 -22.85 13.33 16.28
C GLY A 15 -21.58 12.57 16.70
N LEU A 16 -21.07 12.92 17.88
CA LEU A 16 -19.84 12.35 18.45
C LEU A 16 -20.00 10.84 18.65
N GLN A 17 -19.04 10.07 18.15
CA GLN A 17 -19.05 8.62 18.28
C GLN A 17 -18.21 8.15 19.46
N PRO A 18 -18.45 6.92 19.97
CA PRO A 18 -17.55 6.28 20.91
C PRO A 18 -16.11 6.25 20.34
N PRO A 19 -15.10 6.64 21.14
CA PRO A 19 -13.74 6.73 20.63
C PRO A 19 -13.17 5.34 20.32
N ILE A 20 -12.34 5.27 19.28
CA ILE A 20 -11.55 4.08 18.98
C ILE A 20 -10.32 4.09 19.90
N LYS A 21 -10.18 3.04 20.70
CA LYS A 21 -9.08 2.85 21.63
C LYS A 21 -8.16 1.77 21.09
N VAL A 22 -6.93 2.14 20.79
CA VAL A 22 -5.90 1.21 20.30
C VAL A 22 -4.87 0.97 21.40
N MET A 23 -4.73 -0.28 21.81
CA MET A 23 -3.74 -0.68 22.82
C MET A 23 -2.39 -0.89 22.14
N THR A 24 -1.42 -0.03 22.44
CA THR A 24 -0.08 -0.07 21.83
C THR A 24 0.95 -0.72 22.78
N LEU A 25 0.53 -1.78 23.47
CA LEU A 25 1.31 -2.39 24.53
C LEU A 25 2.69 -2.84 24.02
N GLY A 26 3.75 -2.34 24.65
CA GLY A 26 5.14 -2.69 24.30
C GLY A 26 5.67 -2.05 23.02
N ARG A 27 4.84 -1.35 22.24
CA ARG A 27 5.25 -0.65 21.01
C ARG A 27 5.74 0.77 21.27
N ILE A 28 5.09 1.48 22.19
CA ILE A 28 5.51 2.83 22.55
C ILE A 28 6.51 2.75 23.70
N LEU A 29 7.78 2.98 23.37
CA LEU A 29 8.87 2.99 24.33
C LEU A 29 9.10 4.40 24.87
N VAL A 30 9.32 4.49 26.19
CA VAL A 30 9.58 5.76 26.87
C VAL A 30 10.87 6.39 26.34
N ARG A 31 10.84 7.69 26.03
CA ARG A 31 11.98 8.47 25.51
C ARG A 31 12.53 8.02 24.14
N LYS A 32 11.75 7.25 23.38
CA LYS A 32 12.04 6.94 21.97
C LYS A 32 11.10 7.74 21.09
N TRP A 33 11.59 8.18 19.93
CA TRP A 33 10.73 8.68 18.87
C TRP A 33 9.91 7.51 18.33
N ILE A 34 8.64 7.80 18.03
CA ILE A 34 7.73 6.87 17.36
C ILE A 34 7.17 7.60 16.15
N HIS A 35 6.98 6.89 15.05
CA HIS A 35 6.23 7.38 13.90
C HIS A 35 4.83 6.80 13.95
N LEU A 36 3.83 7.67 14.12
CA LEU A 36 2.43 7.27 14.13
C LEU A 36 1.77 7.71 12.81
N SER A 37 1.15 6.77 12.12
CA SER A 37 0.29 7.09 10.97
C SER A 37 -1.11 6.54 11.17
N VAL A 38 -2.09 7.32 10.73
CA VAL A 38 -3.50 6.94 10.75
C VAL A 38 -4.05 7.11 9.35
N GLN A 39 -4.56 6.02 8.79
CA GLN A 39 -5.19 5.98 7.48
C GLN A 39 -6.69 5.82 7.67
N VAL A 40 -7.48 6.67 7.04
CA VAL A 40 -8.94 6.55 7.00
C VAL A 40 -9.41 6.49 5.56
N HIS A 41 -10.19 5.48 5.23
CA HIS A 41 -10.89 5.38 3.94
C HIS A 41 -12.34 4.99 4.17
N HIS A 42 -13.27 5.89 3.85
CA HIS A 42 -14.69 5.81 4.21
C HIS A 42 -14.88 5.55 5.72
N THR A 43 -15.20 4.31 6.10
CA THR A 43 -15.41 3.89 7.49
C THR A 43 -14.33 2.96 8.00
N LYS A 44 -13.30 2.65 7.21
CA LYS A 44 -12.16 1.86 7.65
C LYS A 44 -11.09 2.80 8.18
N ILE A 45 -10.65 2.59 9.42
CA ILE A 45 -9.50 3.26 10.02
C ILE A 45 -8.39 2.22 10.28
N SER A 46 -7.15 2.57 9.96
CA SER A 46 -5.98 1.73 10.19
C SER A 46 -4.87 2.54 10.86
N PHE A 47 -4.23 1.94 11.86
CA PHE A 47 -3.17 2.54 12.66
C PHE A 47 -1.84 1.85 12.37
N PHE A 48 -0.78 2.64 12.34
CA PHE A 48 0.56 2.20 12.00
C PHE A 48 1.53 2.80 13.01
N VAL A 49 2.41 1.98 13.57
CA VAL A 49 3.44 2.39 14.51
C VAL A 49 4.78 1.96 13.93
N ASP A 50 5.64 2.93 13.62
CA ASP A 50 6.94 2.71 12.99
C ASP A 50 6.83 1.95 11.65
N GLY A 51 5.84 2.32 10.84
CA GLY A 51 5.62 1.74 9.51
C GLY A 51 4.62 0.57 9.52
N LEU A 52 4.94 -0.50 8.79
CA LEU A 52 4.13 -1.71 8.69
C LEU A 52 4.63 -2.77 9.67
N GLU A 53 3.75 -3.71 10.02
CA GLU A 53 4.16 -4.96 10.67
C GLU A 53 4.99 -5.85 9.72
N ASP A 54 5.67 -6.86 10.26
CA ASP A 54 6.54 -7.76 9.49
C ASP A 54 5.82 -8.47 8.32
N ASP A 55 4.50 -8.62 8.42
CA ASP A 55 3.61 -9.20 7.40
C ASP A 55 3.01 -8.15 6.43
N ASN A 56 3.54 -6.92 6.43
CA ASN A 56 3.05 -5.77 5.66
C ASN A 56 1.64 -5.28 6.02
N THR A 57 1.16 -5.63 7.21
CA THR A 57 -0.16 -5.19 7.70
C THR A 57 -0.07 -3.91 8.54
N ALA A 58 -1.24 -3.32 8.78
CA ALA A 58 -1.40 -2.27 9.77
C ALA A 58 -1.36 -2.88 11.18
N PHE A 59 -0.87 -2.13 12.16
CA PHE A 59 -0.85 -2.55 13.56
C PHE A 59 -2.25 -2.87 14.10
N ASP A 60 -3.24 -2.03 13.78
CA ASP A 60 -4.66 -2.30 14.08
C ASP A 60 -5.55 -1.67 13.01
N SER A 61 -6.67 -2.32 12.70
CA SER A 61 -7.67 -1.81 11.76
C SER A 61 -9.08 -2.01 12.32
N ARG A 62 -9.88 -0.94 12.29
CA ARG A 62 -11.25 -0.92 12.84
C ARG A 62 -12.23 -0.39 11.82
N ILE A 63 -13.51 -0.72 12.04
CA ILE A 63 -14.64 -0.13 11.33
C ILE A 63 -15.26 0.95 12.23
N LEU A 64 -15.38 2.15 11.69
CA LEU A 64 -16.08 3.27 12.31
C LEU A 64 -17.59 3.04 12.24
N GLY A 65 -18.34 3.61 13.19
CA GLY A 65 -19.81 3.56 13.21
C GLY A 65 -20.48 4.31 12.06
N GLY A 66 -19.71 5.10 11.31
CA GLY A 66 -20.14 5.81 10.11
C GLY A 66 -18.98 6.60 9.50
N PRO A 67 -19.17 7.19 8.31
CA PRO A 67 -18.17 8.08 7.71
C PRO A 67 -17.89 9.28 8.62
N ILE A 68 -16.64 9.72 8.66
CA ILE A 68 -16.28 10.93 9.38
C ILE A 68 -17.02 12.10 8.75
N ALA A 69 -17.77 12.85 9.55
CA ALA A 69 -18.45 14.03 9.06
C ALA A 69 -17.45 15.13 8.75
N ASP A 70 -17.50 15.65 7.52
CA ASP A 70 -16.85 16.90 7.16
C ASP A 70 -17.75 18.05 7.63
N LEU A 71 -17.60 18.42 8.91
CA LEU A 71 -18.29 19.57 9.50
C LEU A 71 -17.61 20.85 9.02
N ALA A 72 -17.75 21.14 7.72
CA ALA A 72 -17.23 22.36 7.13
C ALA A 72 -18.07 23.57 7.60
N ALA A 73 -17.52 24.30 8.57
CA ALA A 73 -17.69 25.75 8.67
C ALA A 73 -16.58 26.42 9.50
N ASP A 74 -16.11 25.84 10.62
CA ASP A 74 -15.22 26.54 11.57
C ASP A 74 -14.17 25.63 12.27
N GLY A 75 -13.87 24.45 11.71
CA GLY A 75 -12.89 23.53 12.29
C GLY A 75 -11.45 24.05 12.18
N ALA A 76 -10.93 24.66 13.24
CA ALA A 76 -9.51 25.04 13.30
C ALA A 76 -8.63 23.79 13.52
N LEU A 77 -7.61 23.59 12.67
CA LEU A 77 -6.58 22.58 12.91
C LEU A 77 -5.74 23.00 14.12
N GLN A 78 -5.82 22.22 15.19
CA GLN A 78 -5.03 22.39 16.40
C GLN A 78 -4.11 21.19 16.57
N ILE A 79 -2.81 21.45 16.75
CA ILE A 79 -1.80 20.42 16.95
C ILE A 79 -1.18 20.64 18.33
N GLY A 80 -1.09 19.57 19.12
CA GLY A 80 -0.51 19.64 20.46
C GLY A 80 -1.41 20.24 21.52
N GLN A 81 -2.71 20.32 21.26
CA GLN A 81 -3.71 20.79 22.22
C GLN A 81 -4.88 19.81 22.30
N SER A 82 -5.55 19.73 23.44
CA SER A 82 -6.82 19.01 23.54
C SER A 82 -7.91 19.73 22.76
N PHE A 83 -9.02 19.03 22.48
CA PHE A 83 -10.17 19.59 21.76
C PHE A 83 -10.76 20.85 22.43
N SER A 84 -10.64 20.99 23.75
CA SER A 84 -11.07 22.18 24.49
C SER A 84 -10.02 23.30 24.52
N GLY A 85 -8.80 23.06 24.02
CA GLY A 85 -7.66 23.97 24.08
C GLY A 85 -7.03 24.12 25.47
N LEU A 86 -7.58 23.47 26.50
CA LEU A 86 -7.17 23.64 27.89
C LEU A 86 -5.90 22.86 28.26
N GLU A 87 -5.62 21.78 27.54
CA GLU A 87 -4.47 20.91 27.81
C GLU A 87 -3.49 21.00 26.65
N GLN A 88 -2.20 21.13 26.97
CA GLN A 88 -1.11 21.12 25.99
C GLN A 88 -0.43 19.75 25.98
N PHE A 89 0.05 19.34 24.82
CA PHE A 89 0.82 18.11 24.69
C PHE A 89 2.16 18.24 25.42
N VAL A 90 2.38 17.34 26.38
CA VAL A 90 3.61 17.28 27.17
C VAL A 90 4.56 16.30 26.47
N GLY A 91 5.43 16.83 25.61
CA GLY A 91 6.40 16.02 24.88
C GLY A 91 7.04 16.76 23.72
N ARG A 92 7.59 16.01 22.77
CA ARG A 92 8.09 16.53 21.50
C ARG A 92 7.28 15.93 20.36
N MET A 93 6.95 16.76 19.38
CA MET A 93 6.33 16.34 18.13
C MET A 93 7.16 16.91 16.98
N GLN A 94 7.23 16.18 15.88
CA GLN A 94 7.95 16.59 14.68
C GLN A 94 7.25 16.00 13.45
N ASP A 95 7.37 16.71 12.32
CA ASP A 95 6.96 16.24 10.99
C ASP A 95 5.47 15.86 10.88
N PHE A 96 4.58 16.82 11.15
CA PHE A 96 3.15 16.63 11.00
C PHE A 96 2.74 16.77 9.53
N ARG A 97 2.11 15.73 8.98
CA ARG A 97 1.63 15.69 7.59
C ARG A 97 0.18 15.26 7.57
N LEU A 98 -0.63 15.95 6.76
CA LEU A 98 -2.02 15.60 6.49
C LEU A 98 -2.20 15.43 4.99
N TYR A 99 -2.79 14.30 4.59
CA TYR A 99 -3.04 13.96 3.20
C TYR A 99 -4.55 13.97 2.95
N GLN A 100 -4.96 14.55 1.83
CA GLN A 100 -6.36 14.54 1.39
C GLN A 100 -6.79 13.20 0.77
N VAL A 101 -5.87 12.23 0.73
CA VAL A 101 -6.07 10.89 0.19
C VAL A 101 -5.58 9.86 1.20
N ALA A 102 -6.22 8.70 1.21
CA ALA A 102 -5.76 7.56 1.99
C ALA A 102 -4.49 6.98 1.34
N LEU A 103 -3.33 7.25 1.95
CA LEU A 103 -2.04 6.68 1.57
C LEU A 103 -2.09 5.15 1.57
N THR A 104 -1.41 4.46 0.66
CA THR A 104 -1.33 2.98 0.68
C THR A 104 -0.37 2.49 1.77
N ASN A 105 -0.37 1.17 2.07
CA ASN A 105 0.57 0.61 3.05
C ASN A 105 2.03 0.86 2.63
N ARG A 106 2.32 0.78 1.32
CA ARG A 106 3.67 1.06 0.79
C ARG A 106 4.05 2.53 0.93
N ASP A 107 3.09 3.43 0.75
CA ASP A 107 3.31 4.88 0.95
C ASP A 107 3.60 5.19 2.43
N ILE A 108 2.92 4.50 3.35
CA ILE A 108 3.15 4.66 4.79
C ILE A 108 4.56 4.19 5.16
N LEU A 109 5.01 3.08 4.60
CA LEU A 109 6.38 2.60 4.78
C LEU A 109 7.40 3.56 4.16
N GLU A 110 7.12 4.12 2.99
CA GLU A 110 7.95 5.15 2.33
C GLU A 110 8.06 6.41 3.18
N VAL A 111 6.96 6.90 3.75
CA VAL A 111 6.96 8.09 4.63
C VAL A 111 7.75 7.82 5.91
N PHE A 112 7.67 6.61 6.47
CA PHE A 112 8.40 6.23 7.68
C PHE A 112 9.90 6.03 7.44
N SER A 113 10.26 5.25 6.42
CA SER A 113 11.63 4.79 6.18
C SER A 113 12.43 5.67 5.22
N GLY A 114 11.74 6.47 4.39
CA GLY A 114 12.33 7.17 3.25
C GLY A 114 12.54 6.28 2.01
N GLU A 115 12.24 4.99 2.09
CA GLU A 115 12.43 4.04 0.99
C GLU A 115 11.08 3.48 0.51
N PHE A 116 10.83 3.57 -0.79
CA PHE A 116 9.63 2.99 -1.38
C PHE A 116 9.84 1.47 -1.58
N PRO A 117 9.03 0.60 -0.94
CA PRO A 117 9.28 -0.85 -0.94
C PRO A 117 9.24 -1.42 -2.35
N HIS A 118 10.28 -2.13 -2.78
CA HIS A 118 10.31 -2.74 -4.11
C HIS A 118 9.34 -3.92 -4.22
N LEU A 119 8.60 -3.97 -5.33
CA LEU A 119 7.81 -5.11 -5.78
C LEU A 119 8.37 -5.64 -7.09
N HIS A 120 8.19 -6.94 -7.29
CA HIS A 120 8.68 -7.62 -8.47
C HIS A 120 7.91 -7.19 -9.73
N THR A 121 6.58 -7.07 -9.60
CA THR A 121 5.71 -6.60 -10.69
C THR A 121 5.44 -5.10 -10.54
N GLN A 122 5.86 -4.26 -11.50
CA GLN A 122 5.56 -2.81 -11.57
C GLN A 122 5.51 -2.11 -10.21
N SER A 123 6.69 -1.90 -9.61
CA SER A 123 6.83 -1.27 -8.29
C SER A 123 6.08 0.05 -8.19
N GLU A 124 6.13 0.88 -9.22
CA GLU A 124 5.53 2.20 -9.30
C GLU A 124 3.99 2.21 -9.20
N CYS A 125 3.32 1.10 -9.52
CA CYS A 125 1.86 1.02 -9.46
C CYS A 125 1.37 0.95 -8.01
N ARG A 126 0.59 1.95 -7.60
CA ARG A 126 0.01 2.04 -6.25
C ARG A 126 -1.34 1.33 -6.17
N CYS A 127 -1.67 0.84 -4.97
CA CYS A 127 -2.99 0.33 -4.66
C CYS A 127 -4.01 1.47 -4.46
N PRO A 128 -5.32 1.22 -4.63
CA PRO A 128 -6.34 2.20 -4.29
C PRO A 128 -6.56 2.26 -2.78
N GLY A 129 -7.05 3.40 -2.26
CA GLY A 129 -7.34 3.58 -0.83
C GLY A 129 -8.35 2.58 -0.25
N SER A 130 -9.21 1.99 -1.09
CA SER A 130 -10.14 0.93 -0.70
C SER A 130 -9.44 -0.39 -0.36
N HIS A 131 -8.30 -0.66 -1.00
CA HIS A 131 -7.52 -1.88 -0.89
C HIS A 131 -6.03 -1.52 -0.76
N PRO A 132 -5.60 -0.89 0.34
CA PRO A 132 -4.27 -0.27 0.41
C PRO A 132 -3.10 -1.26 0.55
N ARG A 133 -3.37 -2.55 0.78
CA ARG A 133 -2.34 -3.59 0.95
C ARG A 133 -2.14 -4.35 -0.35
N VAL A 134 -0.89 -4.55 -0.77
CA VAL A 134 -0.58 -5.44 -1.91
C VAL A 134 -0.87 -6.87 -1.49
N HIS A 135 -1.51 -7.64 -2.36
CA HIS A 135 -1.82 -9.04 -2.06
C HIS A 135 -0.50 -9.84 -2.00
N PRO A 136 -0.18 -10.49 -0.86
CA PRO A 136 1.16 -11.06 -0.64
C PRO A 136 1.46 -12.25 -1.54
N LEU A 137 0.46 -13.07 -1.85
CA LEU A 137 0.62 -14.22 -2.75
C LEU A 137 0.59 -13.85 -4.24
N VAL A 138 0.01 -12.70 -4.61
CA VAL A 138 -0.26 -12.36 -6.01
C VAL A 138 -0.20 -10.84 -6.20
N GLN A 139 0.99 -10.31 -6.50
CA GLN A 139 1.25 -8.85 -6.51
C GLN A 139 0.44 -8.04 -7.52
N ARG A 140 -0.24 -8.68 -8.49
CA ARG A 140 -1.16 -7.99 -9.41
C ARG A 140 -2.46 -7.51 -8.75
N TYR A 141 -2.74 -7.93 -7.52
CA TYR A 141 -3.93 -7.52 -6.77
C TYR A 141 -3.58 -6.71 -5.52
N CYS A 142 -4.56 -5.95 -5.07
CA CYS A 142 -4.58 -5.33 -3.75
C CYS A 142 -5.76 -5.82 -2.92
N ILE A 143 -5.60 -5.81 -1.60
CA ILE A 143 -6.57 -6.26 -0.60
C ILE A 143 -6.76 -5.20 0.50
N PRO A 144 -7.91 -5.19 1.21
CA PRO A 144 -8.16 -4.25 2.30
C PRO A 144 -7.32 -4.56 3.53
N ASN A 145 -7.04 -3.54 4.35
CA ASN A 145 -6.48 -3.74 5.67
C ASN A 145 -7.44 -4.52 6.59
N GLY A 146 -6.86 -5.45 7.37
CA GLY A 146 -7.58 -6.38 8.24
C GLY A 146 -8.26 -7.55 7.53
N ALA A 147 -8.04 -7.74 6.22
CA ALA A 147 -8.46 -8.95 5.52
C ALA A 147 -7.37 -10.04 5.59
N ASP A 148 -7.78 -11.30 5.51
CA ASP A 148 -6.86 -12.44 5.38
C ASP A 148 -6.14 -12.42 4.02
N ASP A 149 -4.94 -13.01 3.97
CA ASP A 149 -4.11 -13.06 2.75
C ASP A 149 -4.69 -13.91 1.62
N THR A 150 -5.72 -14.71 1.93
CA THR A 150 -6.45 -15.54 0.96
C THR A 150 -7.80 -14.92 0.58
N THR A 151 -8.05 -13.67 0.96
CA THR A 151 -9.34 -13.01 0.69
C THR A 151 -9.66 -12.91 -0.80
N ASN A 152 -10.93 -13.14 -1.14
CA ASN A 152 -11.45 -12.87 -2.48
C ASN A 152 -11.85 -11.40 -2.66
N ASN A 153 -11.91 -10.62 -1.58
CA ASN A 153 -12.14 -9.18 -1.66
C ASN A 153 -10.84 -8.49 -2.09
N ARG A 154 -10.62 -8.47 -3.41
CA ARG A 154 -9.40 -7.95 -4.02
C ARG A 154 -9.71 -7.19 -5.31
N VAL A 155 -8.86 -6.24 -5.64
CA VAL A 155 -8.96 -5.42 -6.86
C VAL A 155 -7.65 -5.48 -7.64
N LEU A 156 -7.72 -5.36 -8.96
CA LEU A 156 -6.52 -5.29 -9.80
C LEU A 156 -5.71 -4.04 -9.44
N ARG A 157 -4.42 -4.24 -9.20
CA ARG A 157 -3.42 -3.18 -9.03
C ARG A 157 -2.87 -2.73 -10.37
N LEU A 158 -2.65 -3.70 -11.26
CA LEU A 158 -2.08 -3.50 -12.58
C LEU A 158 -3.19 -3.22 -13.58
N ASN A 159 -2.91 -2.37 -14.56
CA ASN A 159 -3.80 -2.18 -15.69
C ASN A 159 -3.84 -3.49 -16.52
N PRO A 160 -5.02 -4.08 -16.80
CA PRO A 160 -5.13 -5.30 -17.59
C PRO A 160 -4.61 -5.16 -19.03
N GLU A 161 -4.51 -3.94 -19.55
CA GLU A 161 -3.97 -3.64 -20.89
C GLU A 161 -2.48 -3.30 -20.86
N ALA A 162 -1.86 -3.27 -19.67
CA ALA A 162 -0.42 -3.07 -19.57
C ALA A 162 0.32 -4.36 -19.92
N HIS A 163 1.42 -4.22 -20.66
CA HIS A 163 2.26 -5.33 -21.09
C HIS A 163 3.74 -4.98 -20.92
N SER A 164 4.12 -4.57 -19.70
CA SER A 164 5.48 -4.11 -19.40
C SER A 164 6.51 -5.22 -19.50
N LEU A 165 7.75 -4.87 -19.83
CA LEU A 165 8.88 -5.80 -19.91
C LEU A 165 9.11 -6.55 -18.58
N CYS A 166 8.82 -5.91 -17.45
CA CYS A 166 8.95 -6.52 -16.12
C CYS A 166 8.07 -7.77 -15.95
N TYR A 167 7.03 -7.96 -16.77
CA TYR A 167 6.15 -9.13 -16.68
C TYR A 167 6.79 -10.41 -17.23
N ILE A 168 7.92 -10.33 -17.94
CA ILE A 168 8.61 -11.53 -18.48
C ILE A 168 9.08 -12.47 -17.36
N ASN A 169 9.45 -11.90 -16.21
CA ASN A 169 10.05 -12.66 -15.12
C ASN A 169 9.32 -12.44 -13.79
N ASP A 170 8.11 -11.86 -13.79
CA ASP A 170 7.40 -11.44 -12.57
C ASP A 170 6.79 -12.60 -11.75
N ASN A 171 6.96 -13.84 -12.20
CA ASN A 171 6.41 -15.05 -11.60
C ASN A 171 4.87 -15.02 -11.46
N ASP A 172 4.18 -14.26 -12.32
CA ASP A 172 2.73 -14.17 -12.36
C ASP A 172 2.20 -14.67 -13.72
N ILE A 173 1.42 -15.75 -13.71
CA ILE A 173 0.82 -16.32 -14.94
C ILE A 173 -0.29 -15.46 -15.56
N GLY A 174 -0.77 -14.44 -14.83
CA GLY A 174 -1.84 -13.54 -15.25
C GLY A 174 -1.35 -12.27 -15.93
N THR A 175 -0.04 -12.06 -16.03
CA THR A 175 0.59 -10.95 -16.73
C THR A 175 1.35 -11.47 -17.95
N SER A 176 1.57 -10.60 -18.93
CA SER A 176 2.33 -10.95 -20.14
C SER A 176 2.94 -9.70 -20.73
N TRP A 177 4.20 -9.78 -21.13
CA TRP A 177 4.81 -8.78 -22.00
C TRP A 177 4.38 -9.02 -23.45
N ILE A 178 4.15 -7.95 -24.18
CA ILE A 178 3.80 -7.98 -25.60
C ILE A 178 4.81 -7.10 -26.33
N SER A 179 5.42 -7.64 -27.38
CA SER A 179 6.34 -6.90 -28.24
C SER A 179 5.61 -5.83 -29.06
N SER A 180 6.36 -4.94 -29.69
CA SER A 180 5.81 -4.12 -30.77
C SER A 180 5.21 -5.01 -31.87
N LEU A 181 4.14 -4.52 -32.51
CA LEU A 181 3.53 -5.17 -33.66
C LEU A 181 4.45 -5.09 -34.88
N PHE A 182 4.60 -6.20 -35.59
CA PHE A 182 5.28 -6.24 -36.88
C PHE A 182 4.29 -5.85 -37.98
N ILE A 183 4.51 -4.69 -38.60
CA ILE A 183 3.59 -4.13 -39.60
C ILE A 183 3.90 -4.69 -41.00
N ASP A 184 5.14 -5.12 -41.24
CA ASP A 184 5.59 -5.67 -42.52
C ASP A 184 6.57 -6.84 -42.32
N THR A 185 6.92 -7.50 -43.42
CA THR A 185 7.86 -8.63 -43.43
C THR A 185 9.29 -8.22 -43.08
N ALA A 186 9.68 -6.97 -43.39
CA ALA A 186 11.02 -6.49 -43.04
C ALA A 186 11.18 -6.44 -41.52
N HIS A 187 10.19 -5.93 -40.77
CA HIS A 187 10.22 -5.94 -39.31
C HIS A 187 10.16 -7.35 -38.74
N LEU A 188 9.42 -8.26 -39.38
CA LEU A 188 9.38 -9.67 -38.98
C LEU A 188 10.76 -10.33 -39.09
N ASP A 189 11.51 -10.05 -40.15
CA ASP A 189 12.85 -10.61 -40.38
C ASP A 189 13.88 -10.15 -39.32
N HIS A 190 13.68 -8.96 -38.73
CA HIS A 190 14.51 -8.47 -37.62
C HIS A 190 14.16 -9.14 -36.27
N GLY A 191 12.92 -9.62 -36.11
CA GLY A 191 12.44 -10.29 -34.91
C GLY A 191 12.48 -9.44 -33.63
N VAL A 192 12.35 -10.08 -32.46
CA VAL A 192 12.63 -9.45 -31.16
C VAL A 192 13.69 -10.24 -30.42
N THR A 193 14.68 -9.53 -29.88
CA THR A 193 15.72 -10.10 -29.01
C THR A 193 15.46 -9.72 -27.57
N ILE A 194 15.30 -10.71 -26.69
CA ILE A 194 15.26 -10.53 -25.24
C ILE A 194 16.62 -10.95 -24.68
N THR A 195 17.32 -10.00 -24.07
CA THR A 195 18.60 -10.25 -23.40
C THR A 195 18.36 -10.39 -21.90
N ILE A 196 18.81 -11.50 -21.33
CA ILE A 196 18.77 -11.74 -19.88
C ILE A 196 20.19 -11.75 -19.37
N ASP A 197 20.52 -10.78 -18.52
CA ASP A 197 21.80 -10.76 -17.81
C ASP A 197 21.67 -11.52 -16.48
N LEU A 198 22.35 -12.65 -16.39
CA LEU A 198 22.40 -13.46 -15.16
C LEU A 198 23.52 -12.93 -14.28
N GLN A 199 23.19 -11.97 -13.42
CA GLN A 199 24.15 -11.40 -12.48
C GLN A 199 24.49 -12.41 -11.38
N ASN A 200 25.77 -12.46 -10.98
CA ASN A 200 26.33 -13.25 -9.87
C ASN A 200 26.63 -14.75 -10.11
N GLY A 201 27.38 -15.08 -11.16
CA GLY A 201 28.15 -16.34 -11.19
C GLY A 201 28.13 -17.09 -12.53
N GLN A 202 28.64 -18.33 -12.51
CA GLN A 202 28.51 -19.27 -13.63
C GLN A 202 27.30 -20.17 -13.40
N TYR A 203 26.34 -20.14 -14.33
CA TYR A 203 25.11 -20.92 -14.24
C TYR A 203 25.14 -22.09 -15.23
N GLN A 204 24.77 -23.28 -14.77
CA GLN A 204 24.43 -24.39 -15.65
C GLN A 204 22.95 -24.31 -16.02
N VAL A 205 22.66 -23.97 -17.27
CA VAL A 205 21.28 -23.85 -17.76
C VAL A 205 20.73 -25.24 -18.09
N MET A 206 19.84 -25.76 -17.24
CA MET A 206 19.23 -27.09 -17.45
C MET A 206 17.96 -27.07 -18.30
N ARG A 207 17.13 -26.02 -18.18
CA ARG A 207 15.90 -25.84 -18.98
C ARG A 207 15.64 -24.35 -19.22
N ARG A 208 15.05 -24.03 -20.36
CA ARG A 208 14.44 -22.73 -20.66
C ARG A 208 12.93 -22.94 -20.79
N LEU A 209 12.12 -22.28 -19.96
CA LEU A 209 10.67 -22.28 -20.08
C LEU A 209 10.21 -20.90 -20.58
N CYS A 210 9.57 -20.87 -21.73
CA CYS A 210 8.79 -19.74 -22.23
C CYS A 210 7.38 -20.27 -22.46
N PHE A 211 6.38 -19.71 -21.76
CA PHE A 211 5.04 -20.30 -21.71
C PHE A 211 4.21 -20.07 -22.99
N SER A 212 4.48 -19.04 -23.79
CA SER A 212 4.01 -18.95 -25.18
C SER A 212 4.64 -17.77 -25.93
N CYS A 213 4.89 -17.94 -27.23
CA CYS A 213 4.90 -16.85 -28.20
C CYS A 213 3.60 -16.97 -29.01
N LEU A 214 2.53 -16.32 -28.56
CA LEU A 214 1.26 -16.28 -29.30
C LEU A 214 1.33 -15.15 -30.32
N PHE A 215 1.46 -15.49 -31.60
CA PHE A 215 1.24 -14.54 -32.69
C PHE A 215 -0.27 -14.27 -32.79
N VAL A 216 -0.70 -13.09 -32.38
CA VAL A 216 -2.05 -12.61 -32.71
C VAL A 216 -1.99 -12.15 -34.17
N SER A 217 -2.42 -12.99 -35.11
CA SER A 217 -2.68 -12.50 -36.48
C SER A 217 -3.96 -11.68 -36.43
N GLY A 218 -3.85 -10.36 -36.61
CA GLY A 218 -5.02 -9.52 -36.85
C GLY A 218 -5.70 -9.95 -38.16
N ALA A 219 -7.01 -10.13 -38.10
CA ALA A 219 -7.88 -10.12 -39.28
C ALA A 219 -8.29 -8.68 -39.59
#